data_AF-A0AAV6BDH2-F1
#
_entry.id   AF-A0AAV6BDH2-F1
#
_cell.length_a   1.000
_cell.length_b   1.000
_cell.length_c   1.000
_cell.angle_alpha   90.00
_cell.angle_beta   90.00
_cell.angle_gamma   90.00
#
_symmetry.space_group_name_H-M   'P 1'
#
loop_
_entity.id
_entity.type
_entity.pdbx_description
1 polymer ?
#
loop_
_entity_poly.entity_id
_entity_poly.type
_entity_poly.pdbx_seq_one_letter_code
_entity_poly.pdbx_strand_id
1 'polypeptide(L)'
;SGPEQLYVQVFDFPDRVGHMLWRLHDPGHPLFDARLASSYADEIPKAYERMDRIVGEAMSLLKPRTALIVCSDHGFASFRRGVNYNTWLVKNGFMTLREGASGGKTLEDLFDRGELGEFFKYVDWTRTKAYAMGLGNIYINLLGREPKGSVAPGREYDEVRDALVTQLQSLVDPETGEHPVARVYRREEIYSGFDPRVLPDLRPANTAHYRIGWQTALGEVPPRIFEDNLKAWSGDHCSNDPSLVPGVLFSNLRLSKPGPWIGDVYPTVLALLGLPPVEGLDGHSLLP
;
A
#
# COMPACT_ATOMS: atom_id res chain seq x y z
N SER A 1 30.12 -18.13 25.73
CA SER A 1 29.01 -17.39 25.11
C SER A 1 29.58 -16.09 24.58
N GLY A 2 29.70 -15.96 23.25
CA GLY A 2 29.95 -14.64 22.65
C GLY A 2 28.69 -13.78 22.75
N PRO A 3 28.75 -12.47 22.46
CA PRO A 3 27.55 -11.65 22.38
C PRO A 3 26.59 -12.27 21.36
N GLU A 4 25.30 -12.31 21.68
CA GLU A 4 24.28 -12.74 20.75
C GLU A 4 24.24 -11.73 19.60
N GLN A 5 24.55 -12.20 18.40
CA GLN A 5 24.67 -11.36 17.22
C GLN A 5 23.42 -11.54 16.37
N LEU A 6 22.65 -10.45 16.23
CA LEU A 6 21.62 -10.33 15.21
C LEU A 6 22.22 -9.68 13.97
N TYR A 7 22.06 -10.34 12.82
CA TYR A 7 22.37 -9.76 11.52
C TYR A 7 21.07 -9.69 10.71
N VAL A 8 20.78 -8.51 10.16
CA VAL A 8 19.60 -8.27 9.32
C VAL A 8 20.08 -7.68 8.01
N GLN A 9 19.64 -8.29 6.91
CA GLN A 9 19.89 -7.80 5.55
C GLN A 9 18.57 -7.76 4.80
N VAL A 10 18.31 -6.63 4.15
CA VAL A 10 17.16 -6.43 3.26
C VAL A 10 17.65 -6.42 1.83
N PHE A 11 16.94 -7.13 0.95
CA PHE A 11 17.19 -7.11 -0.49
C PHE A 11 15.98 -6.48 -1.18
N ASP A 12 16.16 -5.27 -1.71
CA ASP A 12 15.12 -4.51 -2.41
C ASP A 12 15.01 -4.87 -3.91
N PHE A 13 15.95 -5.66 -4.41
CA PHE A 13 16.04 -5.99 -5.83
C PHE A 13 14.78 -6.67 -6.39
N PRO A 14 14.19 -7.70 -5.76
CA PRO A 14 12.96 -8.31 -6.28
C PRO A 14 11.80 -7.32 -6.39
N ASP A 15 11.69 -6.39 -5.43
CA ASP A 15 10.68 -5.33 -5.44
C ASP A 15 10.85 -4.39 -6.63
N ARG A 16 12.07 -3.90 -6.88
CA ARG A 16 12.37 -3.04 -8.04
C ARG A 16 12.11 -3.73 -9.38
N VAL A 17 12.53 -4.99 -9.52
CA VAL A 17 12.30 -5.78 -10.74
C VAL A 17 10.81 -6.01 -10.94
N GLY A 18 10.10 -6.37 -9.87
CA GLY A 18 8.65 -6.52 -9.86
C GLY A 18 7.96 -5.25 -10.34
N HIS A 19 8.22 -4.11 -9.69
CA HIS A 19 7.68 -2.82 -10.12
C HIS A 19 7.97 -2.53 -11.59
N MET A 20 9.20 -2.73 -12.06
CA MET A 20 9.60 -2.30 -13.42
C MET A 20 9.20 -3.26 -14.55
N LEU A 21 8.97 -4.54 -14.28
CA LEU A 21 8.80 -5.55 -15.34
C LEU A 21 7.50 -6.37 -15.24
N TRP A 22 6.66 -6.19 -14.21
CA TRP A 22 5.44 -7.00 -14.05
C TRP A 22 4.52 -6.99 -15.26
N ARG A 23 4.40 -5.84 -15.95
CA ARG A 23 3.59 -5.73 -17.19
C ARG A 23 4.02 -6.71 -18.29
N LEU A 24 5.23 -7.27 -18.25
CA LEU A 24 5.71 -8.23 -19.25
C LEU A 24 5.25 -9.67 -18.96
N HIS A 25 4.71 -9.91 -17.76
CA HIS A 25 4.05 -11.17 -17.37
C HIS A 25 2.53 -11.12 -17.47
N ASP A 26 1.99 -9.93 -17.75
CA ASP A 26 0.56 -9.67 -17.73
C ASP A 26 0.08 -9.22 -19.11
N PRO A 27 -0.37 -10.15 -19.98
CA PRO A 27 -0.93 -9.82 -21.29
C PRO A 27 -2.11 -8.84 -21.27
N GLY A 28 -2.78 -8.68 -20.12
CA GLY A 28 -3.88 -7.74 -19.96
C GLY A 28 -3.44 -6.32 -19.56
N HIS A 29 -2.16 -6.09 -19.30
CA HIS A 29 -1.66 -4.77 -18.93
C HIS A 29 -1.64 -3.82 -20.15
N PRO A 30 -2.07 -2.53 -20.03
CA PRO A 30 -2.14 -1.58 -21.16
C PRO A 30 -0.81 -1.39 -21.94
N LEU A 31 0.32 -1.51 -21.24
CA LEU A 31 1.67 -1.48 -21.82
C LEU A 31 2.33 -2.86 -22.01
N PHE A 32 1.56 -3.95 -22.06
CA PHE A 32 2.13 -5.25 -22.42
C PHE A 32 2.68 -5.19 -23.85
N ASP A 33 3.92 -5.66 -24.01
CA ASP A 33 4.58 -5.79 -25.31
C ASP A 33 5.16 -7.20 -25.43
N ALA A 34 4.63 -7.99 -26.37
CA ALA A 34 5.02 -9.38 -26.55
C ALA A 34 6.51 -9.55 -26.94
N ARG A 35 7.08 -8.58 -27.67
CA ARG A 35 8.48 -8.61 -28.07
C ARG A 35 9.38 -8.35 -26.86
N LEU A 36 9.07 -7.35 -26.04
CA LEU A 36 9.79 -7.12 -24.79
C LEU A 36 9.62 -8.28 -23.82
N ALA A 37 8.40 -8.83 -23.70
CA ALA A 37 8.14 -10.01 -22.87
C ALA A 37 8.99 -11.20 -23.30
N SER A 38 9.14 -11.46 -24.61
CA SER A 38 10.01 -12.53 -25.10
C SER A 38 11.48 -12.39 -24.70
N SER A 39 11.93 -11.16 -24.40
CA SER A 39 13.31 -10.86 -24.01
C SER A 39 13.50 -10.76 -22.50
N TYR A 40 12.47 -10.35 -21.76
CA TYR A 40 12.60 -9.91 -20.37
C TYR A 40 11.56 -10.49 -19.41
N ALA A 41 10.61 -11.32 -19.85
CA ALA A 41 9.67 -11.95 -18.93
C ALA A 41 10.40 -12.81 -17.89
N ASP A 42 11.49 -13.49 -18.23
CA ASP A 42 12.15 -14.32 -17.23
C ASP A 42 12.92 -13.52 -16.16
N GLU A 43 12.99 -12.19 -16.23
CA GLU A 43 13.73 -11.37 -15.26
C GLU A 43 13.13 -11.40 -13.85
N ILE A 44 11.81 -11.47 -13.69
CA ILE A 44 11.19 -11.64 -12.35
C ILE A 44 11.56 -13.02 -11.77
N PRO A 45 11.31 -14.16 -12.46
CA PRO A 45 11.78 -15.47 -12.01
C PRO A 45 13.28 -15.50 -11.68
N LYS A 46 14.13 -14.95 -12.56
CA LYS A 46 15.59 -14.88 -12.32
C LYS A 46 15.95 -14.08 -11.06
N ALA A 47 15.18 -13.03 -10.74
CA ALA A 47 15.37 -12.28 -9.50
C ALA A 47 15.10 -13.16 -8.27
N TYR A 48 14.02 -13.94 -8.28
CA TYR A 48 13.73 -14.91 -7.22
C TYR A 48 14.76 -16.06 -7.17
N GLU A 49 15.19 -16.60 -8.30
CA GLU A 49 16.28 -17.59 -8.35
C GLU A 49 17.59 -17.03 -7.79
N ARG A 50 17.86 -15.72 -7.98
CA ARG A 50 19.02 -15.07 -7.37
C ARG A 50 18.87 -14.98 -5.86
N MET A 51 17.68 -14.66 -5.35
CA MET A 51 17.41 -14.68 -3.90
C MET A 51 17.55 -16.08 -3.32
N ASP A 52 17.05 -17.11 -4.01
CA ASP A 52 17.21 -18.51 -3.61
C ASP A 52 18.70 -18.90 -3.48
N ARG A 53 19.54 -18.53 -4.47
CA ARG A 53 20.99 -18.73 -4.38
C ARG A 53 21.61 -18.02 -3.17
N ILE A 54 21.21 -16.79 -2.87
CA ILE A 54 21.69 -16.04 -1.70
C ILE A 54 21.31 -16.75 -0.40
N VAL A 55 20.07 -17.24 -0.31
CA VAL A 55 19.61 -18.04 0.84
C VAL A 55 20.45 -19.31 0.97
N GLY A 56 20.71 -20.03 -0.13
CA GLY A 56 21.56 -21.22 -0.16
C GLY A 56 23.00 -20.93 0.29
N GLU A 57 23.60 -19.84 -0.19
CA GLU A 57 24.92 -19.38 0.24
C GLU A 57 24.94 -19.07 1.76
N ALA A 58 23.95 -18.32 2.25
CA ALA A 58 23.81 -18.02 3.68
C ALA A 58 23.68 -19.30 4.51
N MET A 59 22.82 -20.24 4.08
CA MET A 59 22.64 -21.54 4.72
C MET A 59 23.93 -22.35 4.82
N SER A 60 24.79 -22.30 3.79
CA SER A 60 26.07 -23.01 3.77
C SER A 60 27.10 -22.49 4.79
N LEU A 61 26.94 -21.25 5.24
CA LEU A 61 27.83 -20.56 6.18
C LEU A 61 27.31 -20.59 7.62
N LEU A 62 26.09 -21.07 7.86
CA LEU A 62 25.50 -21.08 9.20
C LEU A 62 26.29 -21.99 10.14
N LYS A 63 26.54 -21.49 11.34
CA LYS A 63 27.10 -22.31 12.42
C LYS A 63 26.01 -23.21 13.01
N PRO A 64 26.38 -24.31 13.68
CA PRO A 64 25.43 -25.06 14.49
C PRO A 64 24.71 -24.12 15.46
N ARG A 65 23.38 -24.24 15.55
CA ARG A 65 22.48 -23.41 16.38
C ARG A 65 22.25 -21.97 15.90
N THR A 66 22.57 -21.63 14.65
CA THR A 66 22.14 -20.35 14.06
C THR A 66 20.71 -20.47 13.51
N ALA A 67 19.84 -19.54 13.92
CA ALA A 67 18.51 -19.37 13.34
C ALA A 67 18.60 -18.56 12.04
N LEU A 68 17.88 -18.99 11.01
CA LEU A 68 17.66 -18.27 9.77
C LEU A 68 16.16 -18.05 9.61
N ILE A 69 15.78 -16.79 9.40
CA ILE A 69 14.43 -16.36 9.04
C ILE A 69 14.56 -15.56 7.75
N VAL A 70 13.79 -15.95 6.74
CA VAL A 70 13.66 -15.21 5.48
C VAL A 70 12.20 -14.81 5.38
N CYS A 71 11.93 -13.52 5.28
CA CYS A 71 10.57 -13.01 5.16
C CYS A 71 10.48 -11.88 4.14
N SER A 72 9.28 -11.64 3.61
CA SER A 72 8.97 -10.40 2.91
C SER A 72 7.94 -9.59 3.68
N ASP A 73 8.01 -8.28 3.51
CA ASP A 73 7.04 -7.31 4.00
C ASP A 73 5.72 -7.37 3.22
N HIS A 74 5.75 -7.74 1.95
CA HIS A 74 4.57 -7.92 1.10
C HIS A 74 4.83 -8.88 -0.07
N GLY A 75 3.76 -9.18 -0.81
CA GLY A 75 3.77 -9.77 -2.14
C GLY A 75 3.61 -8.71 -3.24
N PHE A 76 3.11 -9.10 -4.41
CA PHE A 76 2.91 -8.22 -5.57
C PHE A 76 1.64 -8.58 -6.34
N ALA A 77 1.00 -7.56 -6.91
CA ALA A 77 -0.08 -7.69 -7.86
C ALA A 77 0.20 -6.84 -9.11
N SER A 78 -0.46 -7.17 -10.22
CA SER A 78 -0.40 -6.32 -11.42
C SER A 78 -1.12 -5.01 -11.17
N PHE A 79 -0.55 -3.90 -11.62
CA PHE A 79 -1.13 -2.56 -11.60
C PHE A 79 -1.42 -2.11 -13.03
N ARG A 80 -2.67 -2.31 -13.47
CA ARG A 80 -3.13 -1.93 -14.80
C ARG A 80 -3.79 -0.56 -14.84
N ARG A 81 -4.52 -0.18 -13.78
CA ARG A 81 -5.38 1.02 -13.77
C ARG A 81 -5.34 1.75 -12.43
N GLY A 82 -5.19 3.07 -12.50
CA GLY A 82 -5.21 3.97 -11.35
C GLY A 82 -6.63 4.38 -10.99
N VAL A 83 -6.92 4.49 -9.69
CA VAL A 83 -8.19 5.00 -9.15
C VAL A 83 -7.93 6.31 -8.42
N ASN A 84 -8.46 7.40 -8.93
CA ASN A 84 -8.32 8.73 -8.38
C ASN A 84 -9.44 9.05 -7.40
N TYR A 85 -9.25 8.67 -6.13
CA TYR A 85 -10.24 8.90 -5.08
C TYR A 85 -10.60 10.37 -4.90
N ASN A 86 -9.66 11.33 -5.04
CA ASN A 86 -10.02 12.74 -4.93
C ASN A 86 -11.00 13.19 -6.03
N THR A 87 -10.78 12.74 -7.27
CA THR A 87 -11.70 13.00 -8.38
C THR A 87 -13.07 12.38 -8.12
N TRP A 88 -13.09 11.16 -7.56
CA TRP A 88 -14.32 10.51 -7.15
C TRP A 88 -15.03 11.28 -6.03
N LEU A 89 -14.30 11.74 -5.01
CA LEU A 89 -14.83 12.54 -3.89
C LEU A 89 -15.45 13.85 -4.39
N VAL A 90 -14.82 14.52 -5.35
CA VAL A 90 -15.39 15.73 -5.97
C VAL A 90 -16.70 15.41 -6.70
N LYS A 91 -16.69 14.38 -7.55
CA LYS A 91 -17.87 14.01 -8.35
C LYS A 91 -19.06 13.53 -7.52
N ASN A 92 -18.80 13.03 -6.31
CA ASN A 92 -19.84 12.55 -5.38
C ASN A 92 -20.13 13.54 -4.24
N GLY A 93 -19.63 14.78 -4.31
CA GLY A 93 -19.99 15.85 -3.39
C GLY A 93 -19.32 15.79 -1.99
N PHE A 94 -18.28 14.97 -1.83
CA PHE A 94 -17.48 14.90 -0.60
C PHE A 94 -16.31 15.88 -0.59
N MET A 95 -15.82 16.32 -1.76
CA MET A 95 -14.78 17.34 -1.89
C MET A 95 -15.27 18.48 -2.76
N THR A 96 -14.97 19.72 -2.36
CA THR A 96 -15.34 20.92 -3.12
C THR A 96 -14.06 21.60 -3.62
N LEU A 97 -14.01 21.89 -4.92
CA LEU A 97 -12.96 22.73 -5.51
C LEU A 97 -13.44 24.18 -5.57
N ARG A 98 -12.51 25.13 -5.48
CA ARG A 98 -12.78 26.55 -5.72
C ARG A 98 -13.21 26.78 -7.17
N GLU A 99 -14.00 27.81 -7.41
CA GLU A 99 -14.45 28.15 -8.77
C GLU A 99 -13.25 28.37 -9.72
N GLY A 100 -13.32 27.80 -10.93
CA GLY A 100 -12.29 27.91 -11.96
C GLY A 100 -11.05 27.02 -11.78
N ALA A 101 -11.04 26.13 -10.79
CA ALA A 101 -9.83 25.45 -10.34
C ALA A 101 -9.58 24.05 -10.97
N SER A 102 -10.13 23.77 -12.15
CA SER A 102 -9.86 22.53 -12.88
C SER A 102 -8.51 22.61 -13.58
N GLY A 103 -7.45 22.17 -12.90
CA GLY A 103 -6.11 22.07 -13.48
C GLY A 103 -5.42 20.81 -12.98
N GLY A 104 -5.31 19.78 -13.83
CA GLY A 104 -4.49 18.61 -13.52
C GLY A 104 -3.06 18.86 -13.93
N LYS A 105 -2.12 18.81 -12.98
CA LYS A 105 -0.69 18.68 -13.28
C LYS A 105 -0.37 17.20 -13.54
N THR A 106 0.57 16.93 -14.45
CA THR A 106 1.09 15.57 -14.62
C THR A 106 2.06 15.21 -13.49
N LEU A 107 2.36 13.93 -13.32
CA LEU A 107 3.34 13.50 -12.31
C LEU A 107 4.74 14.08 -12.62
N GLU A 108 5.08 14.16 -13.91
CA GLU A 108 6.30 14.76 -14.44
C GLU A 108 6.43 16.23 -14.05
N ASP A 109 5.35 17.01 -14.14
CA ASP A 109 5.35 18.44 -13.74
C ASP A 109 5.70 18.68 -12.27
N LEU A 110 5.49 17.68 -11.40
CA LEU A 110 5.73 17.74 -9.96
C LEU A 110 7.14 17.30 -9.54
N PHE A 111 7.83 16.51 -10.37
CA PHE A 111 9.23 16.11 -10.13
C PHE A 111 10.23 17.02 -10.84
N ASP A 112 9.87 17.62 -11.98
CA ASP A 112 10.72 18.57 -12.71
C ASP A 112 10.76 19.97 -12.10
N ARG A 113 9.78 20.31 -11.26
CA ARG A 113 9.77 21.54 -10.47
C ARG A 113 9.90 21.15 -9.01
N GLY A 114 10.77 21.80 -8.24
CA GLY A 114 10.85 21.67 -6.78
C GLY A 114 9.59 22.13 -6.02
N GLU A 115 8.41 22.09 -6.66
CA GLU A 115 7.09 22.50 -6.17
C GLU A 115 6.37 21.36 -5.43
N LEU A 116 7.08 20.60 -4.58
CA LEU A 116 6.47 19.64 -3.63
C LEU A 116 5.62 20.34 -2.53
N GLY A 117 5.17 21.58 -2.75
CA GLY A 117 4.73 22.50 -1.69
C GLY A 117 3.28 22.98 -1.75
N GLU A 118 2.52 22.71 -2.82
CA GLU A 118 1.12 23.21 -2.94
C GLU A 118 0.09 22.08 -3.09
N PHE A 119 0.17 21.05 -2.26
CA PHE A 119 -0.88 20.04 -2.17
C PHE A 119 -2.26 20.69 -1.90
N PHE A 120 -3.31 20.18 -2.55
CA PHE A 120 -4.68 20.65 -2.37
C PHE A 120 -4.90 22.15 -2.64
N LYS A 121 -4.07 22.79 -3.48
CA LYS A 121 -4.12 24.22 -3.82
C LYS A 121 -5.53 24.75 -4.11
N TYR A 122 -6.31 23.92 -4.79
CA TYR A 122 -7.61 24.26 -5.34
C TYR A 122 -8.80 23.81 -4.49
N VAL A 123 -8.56 23.19 -3.34
CA VAL A 123 -9.61 22.69 -2.45
C VAL A 123 -10.23 23.86 -1.66
N ASP A 124 -11.56 23.92 -1.67
CA ASP A 124 -12.34 24.69 -0.72
C ASP A 124 -12.57 23.84 0.53
N TRP A 125 -11.68 24.01 1.51
CA TRP A 125 -11.73 23.29 2.77
C TRP A 125 -12.98 23.58 3.60
N THR A 126 -13.59 24.76 3.46
CA THR A 126 -14.78 25.12 4.25
C THR A 126 -16.03 24.32 3.86
N ARG A 127 -15.99 23.69 2.68
CA ARG A 127 -17.09 22.90 2.10
C ARG A 127 -16.71 21.45 1.78
N THR A 128 -15.44 21.08 1.97
CA THR A 128 -14.93 19.73 1.73
C THR A 128 -15.13 18.87 2.95
N LYS A 129 -15.78 17.72 2.81
CA LYS A 129 -16.05 16.74 3.87
C LYS A 129 -14.96 15.69 4.03
N ALA A 130 -14.32 15.29 2.93
CA ALA A 130 -13.26 14.28 2.94
C ALA A 130 -12.23 14.51 1.83
N TYR A 131 -11.02 14.01 2.03
CA TYR A 131 -9.91 14.08 1.09
C TYR A 131 -9.04 12.82 1.16
N ALA A 132 -8.40 12.48 0.04
CA ALA A 132 -7.49 11.35 -0.07
C ALA A 132 -6.05 11.81 -0.30
N MET A 133 -5.09 11.10 0.29
CA MET A 133 -3.66 11.33 0.12
C MET A 133 -2.85 10.07 0.46
N GLY A 134 -1.57 10.05 0.07
CA GLY A 134 -0.66 8.95 0.35
C GLY A 134 -1.06 7.70 -0.43
N LEU A 135 -0.91 6.53 0.19
CA LEU A 135 -1.15 5.24 -0.48
C LEU A 135 -2.64 4.89 -0.64
N GLY A 136 -3.51 5.90 -0.76
CA GLY A 136 -4.96 5.74 -0.90
C GLY A 136 -5.73 5.91 0.40
N ASN A 137 -5.13 6.57 1.40
CA ASN A 137 -5.79 6.88 2.67
C ASN A 137 -6.84 7.98 2.48
N ILE A 138 -7.96 7.88 3.19
CA ILE A 138 -9.02 8.90 3.22
C ILE A 138 -9.13 9.48 4.63
N TYR A 139 -9.18 10.80 4.68
CA TYR A 139 -9.34 11.61 5.86
C TYR A 139 -10.65 12.39 5.77
N ILE A 140 -11.41 12.43 6.87
CA ILE A 140 -12.54 13.32 7.06
C ILE A 140 -12.00 14.69 7.42
N ASN A 141 -12.51 15.76 6.82
CA ASN A 141 -12.16 17.12 7.19
C ASN A 141 -12.91 17.51 8.48
N LEU A 142 -12.44 17.00 9.61
CA LEU A 142 -13.08 16.98 10.91
C LEU A 142 -12.81 18.29 11.67
N LEU A 143 -13.87 18.89 12.20
CA LEU A 143 -13.80 20.07 13.04
C LEU A 143 -12.95 19.80 14.29
N GLY A 144 -11.93 20.62 14.49
CA GLY A 144 -11.00 20.50 15.63
C GLY A 144 -9.78 19.59 15.38
N ARG A 145 -9.73 18.87 14.25
CA ARG A 145 -8.52 18.17 13.79
C ARG A 145 -7.89 18.90 12.61
N GLU A 146 -8.67 19.20 11.58
CA GLU A 146 -8.23 19.97 10.43
C GLU A 146 -8.43 21.49 10.66
N PRO A 147 -7.51 22.37 10.20
CA PRO A 147 -7.61 23.82 10.43
C PRO A 147 -8.90 24.48 9.92
N LYS A 148 -9.52 23.88 8.90
CA LYS A 148 -10.78 24.32 8.28
C LYS A 148 -11.78 23.16 8.22
N GLY A 149 -11.81 22.33 9.27
CA GLY A 149 -12.73 21.20 9.40
C GLY A 149 -14.18 21.62 9.15
N SER A 150 -14.86 20.91 8.25
CA SER A 150 -16.25 21.19 7.86
C SER A 150 -17.25 20.19 8.45
N VAL A 151 -16.77 19.03 8.91
CA VAL A 151 -17.60 17.95 9.46
C VAL A 151 -17.55 17.99 10.98
N ALA A 152 -18.71 18.02 11.65
CA ALA A 152 -18.77 17.96 13.10
C ALA A 152 -18.45 16.56 13.64
N PRO A 153 -17.77 16.45 14.82
CA PRO A 153 -17.56 15.16 15.47
C PRO A 153 -18.90 14.50 15.89
N GLY A 154 -18.89 13.18 16.02
CA GLY A 154 -20.06 12.38 16.39
C GLY A 154 -20.88 11.98 15.17
N ARG A 155 -22.19 12.21 15.22
CA ARG A 155 -23.14 11.67 14.23
C ARG A 155 -22.79 12.04 12.77
N GLU A 156 -22.41 13.28 12.50
CA GLU A 156 -22.07 13.70 11.13
C GLU A 156 -20.81 13.01 10.61
N TYR A 157 -19.77 12.89 11.45
CA TYR A 157 -18.55 12.15 11.13
C TYR A 157 -18.84 10.68 10.79
N ASP A 158 -19.68 10.01 11.58
CA ASP A 158 -20.05 8.61 11.32
C ASP A 158 -20.88 8.47 10.04
N GLU A 159 -21.84 9.38 9.79
CA GLU A 159 -22.63 9.39 8.57
C GLU A 159 -21.77 9.57 7.31
N VAL A 160 -20.78 10.47 7.35
CA VAL A 160 -19.84 10.67 6.22
C VAL A 160 -19.01 9.41 5.99
N ARG A 161 -18.50 8.77 7.06
CA ARG A 161 -17.73 7.53 6.95
C ARG A 161 -18.54 6.39 6.36
N ASP A 162 -19.77 6.21 6.83
CA ASP A 162 -20.66 5.14 6.36
C ASP A 162 -21.05 5.31 4.90
N ALA A 163 -21.30 6.56 4.49
CA ALA A 163 -21.55 6.89 3.10
C ALA A 163 -20.33 6.58 2.22
N LEU A 164 -19.12 6.95 2.66
CA LEU A 164 -17.88 6.68 1.93
C LEU A 164 -17.61 5.18 1.81
N VAL A 165 -17.74 4.41 2.90
CA VAL A 165 -17.56 2.95 2.90
C VAL A 165 -18.51 2.31 1.88
N THR A 166 -19.81 2.61 1.98
CA THR A 166 -20.84 2.02 1.12
C THR A 166 -20.62 2.37 -0.36
N GLN A 167 -20.40 3.66 -0.66
CA GLN A 167 -20.32 4.14 -2.03
C GLN A 167 -19.00 3.74 -2.72
N LEU A 168 -17.88 3.73 -2.00
CA LEU A 168 -16.59 3.30 -2.57
C LEU A 168 -16.57 1.80 -2.85
N GLN A 169 -17.16 0.97 -1.98
CA GLN A 169 -17.27 -0.48 -2.25
C GLN A 169 -18.24 -0.79 -3.40
N SER A 170 -19.20 0.11 -3.67
CA SER A 170 -20.13 0.00 -4.79
C SER A 170 -19.58 0.63 -6.08
N LEU A 171 -18.39 1.23 -6.05
CA LEU A 171 -17.77 1.84 -7.22
C LEU A 171 -17.51 0.76 -8.30
N VAL A 172 -17.83 1.10 -9.55
CA VAL A 172 -17.58 0.29 -10.73
C VAL A 172 -16.76 1.11 -11.71
N ASP A 173 -15.72 0.53 -12.27
CA ASP A 173 -15.03 1.10 -13.42
C ASP A 173 -15.87 0.82 -14.68
N PRO A 174 -16.43 1.86 -15.34
CA PRO A 174 -17.33 1.65 -16.48
C PRO A 174 -16.62 1.07 -17.71
N GLU A 175 -15.30 1.17 -17.80
CA GLU A 175 -14.54 0.65 -18.94
C GLU A 175 -14.28 -0.86 -18.84
N THR A 176 -14.13 -1.38 -17.61
CA THR A 176 -13.83 -2.81 -17.37
C THR A 176 -15.03 -3.58 -16.81
N GLY A 177 -16.00 -2.89 -16.19
CA GLY A 177 -17.07 -3.49 -15.41
C GLY A 177 -16.63 -4.03 -14.05
N GLU A 178 -15.36 -3.84 -13.67
CA GLU A 178 -14.80 -4.35 -12.42
C GLU A 178 -15.02 -3.40 -11.24
N HIS A 179 -15.01 -3.97 -10.04
CA HIS A 179 -15.04 -3.21 -8.79
C HIS A 179 -13.59 -2.92 -8.33
N PRO A 180 -13.12 -1.66 -8.37
CA PRO A 180 -11.74 -1.31 -7.99
C PRO A 180 -11.45 -1.41 -6.49
N VAL A 181 -12.46 -1.45 -5.63
CA VAL A 181 -12.32 -1.44 -4.17
C VAL A 181 -12.93 -2.72 -3.61
N ALA A 182 -12.09 -3.56 -3.01
CA ALA A 182 -12.52 -4.81 -2.38
C ALA A 182 -13.23 -4.53 -1.05
N ARG A 183 -12.63 -3.64 -0.24
CA ARG A 183 -13.10 -3.27 1.09
C ARG A 183 -12.63 -1.86 1.41
N VAL A 184 -13.35 -1.18 2.30
CA VAL A 184 -12.86 0.02 2.97
C VAL A 184 -12.71 -0.30 4.45
N TYR A 185 -11.47 -0.33 4.93
CA TYR A 185 -11.20 -0.51 6.35
C TYR A 185 -11.41 0.81 7.07
N ARG A 186 -12.03 0.76 8.23
CA ARG A 186 -12.04 1.84 9.20
C ARG A 186 -10.75 1.84 10.00
N ARG A 187 -10.33 3.03 10.44
CA ARG A 187 -9.12 3.21 11.24
C ARG A 187 -9.00 2.21 12.39
N GLU A 188 -10.07 2.06 13.18
CA GLU A 188 -10.14 1.20 14.36
C GLU A 188 -10.01 -0.30 14.05
N GLU A 189 -10.15 -0.70 12.79
CA GLU A 189 -9.93 -2.09 12.36
C GLU A 189 -8.45 -2.39 12.08
N ILE A 190 -7.64 -1.36 11.84
CA ILE A 190 -6.22 -1.50 11.47
C ILE A 190 -5.30 -1.05 12.60
N TYR A 191 -5.64 0.05 13.28
CA TYR A 191 -4.74 0.72 14.20
C TYR A 191 -5.30 0.72 15.62
N SER A 192 -4.53 0.18 16.55
CA SER A 192 -4.74 0.25 18.00
C SER A 192 -3.57 0.98 18.68
N GLY A 193 -3.86 1.82 19.69
CA GLY A 193 -2.83 2.44 20.53
C GLY A 193 -2.11 3.67 19.94
N PHE A 194 -2.47 4.12 18.74
CA PHE A 194 -1.93 5.33 18.10
C PHE A 194 -2.83 6.54 18.31
N ASP A 195 -2.26 7.76 18.25
CA ASP A 195 -3.05 8.99 18.30
C ASP A 195 -3.99 9.05 17.08
N PRO A 196 -5.33 9.00 17.28
CA PRO A 196 -6.29 9.01 16.19
C PRO A 196 -6.20 10.27 15.31
N ARG A 197 -5.60 11.37 15.81
CA ARG A 197 -5.50 12.64 15.08
C ARG A 197 -4.47 12.61 13.94
N VAL A 198 -3.55 11.65 13.94
CA VAL A 198 -2.51 11.54 12.90
C VAL A 198 -2.76 10.39 11.92
N LEU A 199 -3.81 9.61 12.16
CA LEU A 199 -4.19 8.45 11.37
C LEU A 199 -5.31 8.77 10.38
N PRO A 200 -5.37 8.07 9.24
CA PRO A 200 -6.50 8.17 8.34
C PRO A 200 -7.76 7.60 8.97
N ASP A 201 -8.94 8.10 8.56
CA ASP A 201 -10.22 7.60 9.08
C ASP A 201 -10.68 6.34 8.34
N LEU A 202 -10.33 6.26 7.06
CA LEU A 202 -10.69 5.17 6.16
C LEU A 202 -9.52 4.79 5.25
N ARG A 203 -9.44 3.50 4.95
CA ARG A 203 -8.44 2.90 4.06
C ARG A 203 -9.15 2.02 3.03
N PRO A 204 -9.48 2.56 1.85
CA PRO A 204 -9.80 1.74 0.68
C PRO A 204 -8.67 0.76 0.36
N ALA A 205 -9.05 -0.50 0.21
CA ALA A 205 -8.21 -1.61 -0.24
C ALA A 205 -8.64 -2.01 -1.65
N ASN A 206 -7.72 -1.86 -2.60
CA ASN A 206 -7.98 -2.10 -4.00
C ASN A 206 -7.99 -3.58 -4.35
N THR A 207 -8.83 -3.95 -5.31
CA THR A 207 -8.79 -5.27 -5.95
C THR A 207 -7.54 -5.42 -6.82
N ALA A 208 -7.35 -6.62 -7.39
CA ALA A 208 -6.28 -6.86 -8.37
C ALA A 208 -6.40 -5.88 -9.54
N HIS A 209 -5.28 -5.54 -10.19
CA HIS A 209 -5.21 -4.62 -11.34
C HIS A 209 -5.38 -3.14 -10.99
N TYR A 210 -5.97 -2.81 -9.84
CA TYR A 210 -6.16 -1.44 -9.40
C TYR A 210 -5.15 -1.01 -8.35
N ARG A 211 -4.78 0.27 -8.41
CA ARG A 211 -3.97 0.97 -7.40
C ARG A 211 -4.48 2.40 -7.26
N ILE A 212 -4.22 3.06 -6.13
CA ILE A 212 -4.40 4.50 -6.01
C ILE A 212 -3.70 5.26 -7.15
N GLY A 213 -4.40 6.19 -7.79
CA GLY A 213 -3.85 7.01 -8.85
C GLY A 213 -2.68 7.90 -8.37
N TRP A 214 -1.71 8.13 -9.26
CA TRP A 214 -0.46 8.82 -8.94
C TRP A 214 -0.67 10.22 -8.35
N GLN A 215 -1.53 11.01 -8.99
CA GLN A 215 -1.82 12.38 -8.62
C GLN A 215 -2.63 12.42 -7.31
N THR A 216 -3.59 11.51 -7.13
CA THR A 216 -4.36 11.42 -5.88
C THR A 216 -3.46 11.09 -4.69
N ALA A 217 -2.42 10.28 -4.87
CA ALA A 217 -1.46 9.99 -3.80
C ALA A 217 -0.74 11.26 -3.31
N LEU A 218 -0.63 12.27 -4.18
CA LEU A 218 -0.08 13.58 -3.88
C LEU A 218 -1.16 14.61 -3.49
N GLY A 219 -2.41 14.20 -3.26
CA GLY A 219 -3.50 15.12 -2.91
C GLY A 219 -4.03 15.97 -4.07
N GLU A 220 -3.68 15.63 -5.32
CA GLU A 220 -4.20 16.30 -6.51
C GLU A 220 -5.55 15.70 -6.94
N VAL A 221 -6.24 16.42 -7.84
CA VAL A 221 -7.55 16.04 -8.38
C VAL A 221 -7.50 16.00 -9.92
N PRO A 222 -7.01 14.90 -10.52
CA PRO A 222 -6.97 14.77 -11.97
C PRO A 222 -8.39 14.67 -12.57
N PRO A 223 -8.56 14.85 -13.89
CA PRO A 223 -9.89 14.94 -14.51
C PRO A 223 -10.69 13.63 -14.52
N ARG A 224 -10.01 12.48 -14.47
CA ARG A 224 -10.63 11.14 -14.56
C ARG A 224 -10.56 10.38 -13.25
N ILE A 225 -11.61 9.63 -12.93
CA ILE A 225 -11.61 8.70 -11.79
C ILE A 225 -10.69 7.51 -12.10
N PHE A 226 -10.72 6.99 -13.31
CA PHE A 226 -9.93 5.84 -13.74
C PHE A 226 -8.98 6.23 -14.86
N GLU A 227 -7.75 5.71 -14.79
CA GLU A 227 -6.72 5.95 -15.79
C GLU A 227 -5.90 4.69 -16.02
N ASP A 228 -5.63 4.36 -17.28
CA ASP A 228 -4.68 3.31 -17.61
C ASP A 228 -3.29 3.63 -17.08
N ASN A 229 -2.61 2.61 -16.57
CA ASN A 229 -1.21 2.70 -16.22
C ASN A 229 -0.35 2.63 -17.48
N LEU A 230 0.00 3.81 -17.99
CA LEU A 230 0.89 3.98 -19.13
C LEU A 230 2.34 4.26 -18.69
N LYS A 231 2.75 3.75 -17.53
CA LYS A 231 4.13 3.85 -17.03
C LYS A 231 4.75 2.45 -16.91
N ALA A 232 6.09 2.41 -16.89
CA ALA A 232 6.82 1.15 -16.76
C ALA A 232 6.63 0.50 -15.38
N TRP A 233 6.38 1.31 -14.33
CA TRP A 233 6.01 0.85 -12.99
C TRP A 233 4.64 0.16 -13.03
N SER A 234 4.61 -1.16 -12.94
CA SER A 234 3.48 -2.02 -13.34
C SER A 234 3.19 -3.20 -12.43
N GLY A 235 4.11 -3.57 -11.53
CA GLY A 235 3.78 -4.35 -10.34
C GLY A 235 3.52 -3.38 -9.19
N ASP A 236 2.61 -3.68 -8.27
CA ASP A 236 2.42 -2.88 -7.06
C ASP A 236 1.82 -3.72 -5.92
N HIS A 237 1.73 -3.09 -4.75
CA HIS A 237 1.24 -3.66 -3.49
C HIS A 237 0.65 -2.59 -2.55
N CYS A 238 1.02 -1.32 -2.74
CA CYS A 238 0.84 -0.25 -1.76
C CYS A 238 -0.61 0.03 -1.35
N SER A 239 -1.60 -0.20 -2.22
CA SER A 239 -3.02 0.07 -1.94
C SER A 239 -3.93 -1.13 -2.12
N ASN A 240 -3.34 -2.30 -2.41
CA ASN A 240 -4.10 -3.51 -2.62
C ASN A 240 -4.63 -4.06 -1.30
N ASP A 241 -5.70 -4.84 -1.39
CA ASP A 241 -6.12 -5.68 -0.28
C ASP A 241 -4.97 -6.62 0.14
N PRO A 242 -4.61 -6.69 1.44
CA PRO A 242 -3.49 -7.51 1.89
C PRO A 242 -3.60 -8.99 1.49
N SER A 243 -4.81 -9.52 1.28
CA SER A 243 -5.01 -10.90 0.82
C SER A 243 -4.54 -11.14 -0.61
N LEU A 244 -4.38 -10.09 -1.42
CA LEU A 244 -3.91 -10.17 -2.81
C LEU A 244 -2.38 -10.12 -2.93
N VAL A 245 -1.70 -9.59 -1.91
CA VAL A 245 -0.25 -9.40 -1.90
C VAL A 245 0.38 -10.04 -0.65
N PRO A 246 0.15 -11.36 -0.41
CA PRO A 246 0.69 -12.02 0.76
C PRO A 246 2.22 -12.05 0.70
N GLY A 247 2.85 -11.71 1.83
CA GLY A 247 4.28 -11.91 2.01
C GLY A 247 4.62 -13.40 2.22
N VAL A 248 5.92 -13.69 2.27
CA VAL A 248 6.45 -15.02 2.54
C VAL A 248 7.15 -15.07 3.89
N LEU A 249 7.20 -16.26 4.50
CA LEU A 249 8.02 -16.56 5.67
C LEU A 249 8.61 -17.96 5.53
N PHE A 250 9.93 -18.05 5.51
CA PHE A 250 10.70 -19.29 5.57
C PHE A 250 11.61 -19.27 6.78
N SER A 251 11.82 -20.44 7.39
CA SER A 251 12.78 -20.58 8.49
C SER A 251 13.38 -21.98 8.50
N ASN A 252 14.63 -22.07 8.99
CA ASN A 252 15.24 -23.35 9.33
C ASN A 252 14.79 -23.90 10.70
N LEU A 253 13.92 -23.17 11.40
CA LEU A 253 13.30 -23.56 12.65
C LEU A 253 11.87 -24.06 12.43
N ARG A 254 11.42 -24.94 13.33
CA ARG A 254 10.01 -25.35 13.36
C ARG A 254 9.17 -24.24 14.00
N LEU A 255 8.16 -23.77 13.26
CA LEU A 255 7.23 -22.76 13.75
C LEU A 255 6.11 -23.39 14.59
N SER A 256 5.64 -22.65 15.61
CA SER A 256 4.66 -23.10 16.60
C SER A 256 3.19 -23.02 16.16
N LYS A 257 2.88 -22.24 15.11
CA LYS A 257 1.51 -22.06 14.62
C LYS A 257 1.40 -22.02 13.08
N PRO A 258 0.26 -22.45 12.50
CA PRO A 258 -0.07 -22.17 11.11
C PRO A 258 -0.45 -20.69 10.94
N GLY A 259 -0.24 -20.13 9.73
CA GLY A 259 -0.61 -18.75 9.41
C GLY A 259 0.18 -17.67 10.17
N PRO A 260 1.53 -17.70 10.16
CA PRO A 260 2.33 -16.62 10.73
C PRO A 260 2.12 -15.32 9.95
N TRP A 261 2.28 -14.18 10.62
CA TRP A 261 2.23 -12.86 9.99
C TRP A 261 3.43 -12.02 10.47
N ILE A 262 3.68 -10.89 9.81
CA ILE A 262 4.91 -10.12 10.03
C ILE A 262 5.07 -9.63 11.48
N GLY A 263 3.97 -9.35 12.18
CA GLY A 263 3.99 -8.97 13.59
C GLY A 263 4.62 -10.02 14.51
N ASP A 264 4.63 -11.30 14.11
CA ASP A 264 5.22 -12.39 14.89
C ASP A 264 6.75 -12.45 14.77
N VAL A 265 7.36 -11.80 13.78
CA VAL A 265 8.81 -11.89 13.53
C VAL A 265 9.60 -11.24 14.67
N TYR A 266 9.20 -10.04 15.09
CA TYR A 266 9.89 -9.32 16.17
C TYR A 266 9.92 -10.08 17.51
N PRO A 267 8.79 -10.54 18.08
CA PRO A 267 8.82 -11.33 19.32
C PRO A 267 9.54 -12.68 19.17
N THR A 268 9.56 -13.27 17.97
CA THR A 268 10.36 -14.47 17.68
C THR A 268 11.86 -14.17 17.80
N VAL A 269 12.31 -13.05 17.24
CA VAL A 269 13.72 -12.61 17.32
C VAL A 269 14.11 -12.30 18.77
N LEU A 270 13.25 -11.63 19.55
CA LEU A 270 13.50 -11.40 20.98
C LEU A 270 13.70 -12.72 21.74
N ALA A 271 12.83 -13.70 21.51
CA ALA A 271 12.91 -15.01 22.14
C ALA A 271 14.20 -15.76 21.74
N LEU A 272 14.62 -15.70 20.47
CA LEU A 272 15.87 -16.30 20.00
C LEU A 272 17.12 -15.68 20.64
N LEU A 273 17.06 -14.40 20.97
CA LEU A 273 18.12 -13.66 21.66
C LEU A 273 17.99 -13.75 23.19
N GLY A 274 17.10 -14.58 23.74
CA GLY A 274 16.90 -14.67 25.19
C GLY A 274 16.51 -13.34 25.85
N LEU A 275 16.00 -12.38 25.08
CA LEU A 275 15.58 -11.07 25.58
C LEU A 275 14.17 -11.17 26.17
N PRO A 276 13.84 -10.33 27.18
CA PRO A 276 12.51 -10.33 27.76
C PRO A 276 11.46 -9.93 26.71
N PRO A 277 10.23 -10.47 26.80
CA PRO A 277 9.14 -10.06 25.93
C PRO A 277 8.82 -8.58 26.14
N VAL A 278 8.43 -7.92 25.06
CA VAL A 278 7.95 -6.53 25.09
C VAL A 278 6.42 -6.56 25.19
N GLU A 279 5.88 -5.81 26.15
CA GLU A 279 4.43 -5.65 26.30
C GLU A 279 3.84 -4.81 25.16
N GLY A 280 2.59 -5.09 24.78
CA GLY A 280 1.88 -4.33 23.75
C GLY A 280 2.26 -4.67 22.31
N LEU A 281 2.97 -5.78 22.08
CA LEU A 281 3.14 -6.32 20.73
C LEU A 281 1.87 -7.03 20.27
N ASP A 282 1.47 -6.79 19.02
CA ASP A 282 0.33 -7.48 18.39
C ASP A 282 0.64 -8.95 18.08
N GLY A 283 1.90 -9.25 17.73
CA GLY A 283 2.35 -10.59 17.38
C GLY A 283 2.86 -11.39 18.57
N HIS A 284 3.05 -12.69 18.33
CA HIS A 284 3.59 -13.61 19.32
C HIS A 284 4.75 -14.42 18.74
N SER A 285 5.67 -14.86 19.62
CA SER A 285 6.79 -15.69 19.18
C SER A 285 6.30 -16.94 18.44
N LEU A 286 6.94 -17.23 17.32
CA LEU A 286 6.73 -18.44 16.51
C LEU A 286 7.55 -19.64 17.02
N LEU A 287 8.33 -19.46 18.09
CA LEU A 287 9.02 -20.58 18.71
C LEU A 287 8.04 -21.43 19.54
N PRO A 288 8.26 -22.76 19.63
CA PRO A 288 7.52 -23.65 20.52
C PRO A 288 7.74 -23.35 22.01
#